data_AF-A0A1H9N043-F1
#
_entry.id   AF-A0A1H9N043-F1
#
_cell.length_a   1.000
_cell.length_b   1.000
_cell.length_c   1.000
_cell.angle_alpha   90.00
_cell.angle_beta   90.00
_cell.angle_gamma   90.00
#
_symmetry.space_group_name_H-M   'P 1'
#
loop_
_entity.id
_entity.type
_entity.pdbx_description
1 polymer ?
#
loop_
_entity_poly.entity_id
_entity_poly.type
_entity_poly.pdbx_seq_one_letter_code
_entity_poly.pdbx_strand_id
1 'polypeptide(L)' 'MVKKFNEFSEEIQAEIIRAATKVTVAKINAKGAKFDCYYGHKNWFRDSISEVISGLKAASNG' A
#
# COMPACT_ATOMS: atom_id res chain seq x y z
N MET A 1 0.37 8.99 8.91
CA MET A 1 -0.02 7.87 8.02
C MET A 1 -0.77 6.78 8.80
N VAL A 2 -0.19 6.27 9.90
CA VAL A 2 -0.87 5.35 10.84
C VAL A 2 -2.22 5.92 11.33
N LYS A 3 -2.31 7.23 11.61
CA LYS A 3 -3.58 7.90 11.95
C LYS A 3 -4.70 7.68 10.91
N LYS A 4 -4.40 7.78 9.61
CA LYS A 4 -5.39 7.62 8.52
C LYS A 4 -5.81 6.17 8.30
N PHE A 5 -4.97 5.21 8.67
CA PHE A 5 -5.30 3.79 8.61
C PHE A 5 -6.26 3.41 9.76
N ASN A 6 -5.98 3.93 10.95
CA ASN A 6 -6.80 3.70 12.15
C ASN A 6 -8.17 4.41 12.11
N GLU A 7 -8.43 5.25 11.10
CA GLU A 7 -9.73 5.92 10.88
C GLU A 7 -10.77 5.00 10.21
N PHE A 8 -10.36 3.85 9.68
CA PHE A 8 -11.25 2.88 9.02
C PHE A 8 -11.74 1.78 9.99
N SER A 9 -12.86 1.12 9.69
CA SER A 9 -13.30 -0.07 10.45
C SER A 9 -12.27 -1.20 10.35
N GLU A 10 -12.29 -2.14 11.29
CA GLU A 10 -11.37 -3.29 11.28
C GLU A 10 -11.49 -4.12 9.98
N GLU A 11 -12.70 -4.29 9.43
CA GLU A 11 -12.86 -5.00 8.16
C GLU A 11 -12.21 -4.25 6.99
N ILE A 12 -12.38 -2.92 6.94
CA ILE A 12 -11.77 -2.09 5.90
C ILE A 12 -10.25 -2.04 6.07
N GLN A 13 -9.75 -1.98 7.30
CA GLN A 13 -8.32 -2.05 7.60
C GLN A 13 -7.71 -3.37 7.09
N ALA A 14 -8.39 -4.51 7.34
CA ALA A 14 -7.96 -5.81 6.83
C ALA A 14 -7.93 -5.84 5.29
N GLU A 15 -8.92 -5.24 4.63
CA GLU A 15 -8.94 -5.16 3.17
C GLU A 15 -7.85 -4.23 2.61
N ILE A 16 -7.58 -3.11 3.27
CA ILE A 16 -6.45 -2.22 2.92
C ILE A 16 -5.13 -2.97 3.03
N ILE A 17 -4.92 -3.75 4.10
CA ILE A 17 -3.70 -4.57 4.25
C ILE A 17 -3.61 -5.60 3.11
N ARG A 18 -4.69 -6.31 2.79
CA ARG A 18 -4.72 -7.29 1.69
C ARG A 18 -4.40 -6.64 0.35
N ALA A 19 -5.02 -5.50 0.04
CA ALA A 19 -4.78 -4.75 -1.18
C ALA A 19 -3.34 -4.21 -1.25
N ALA A 20 -2.84 -3.62 -0.17
CA ALA A 20 -1.47 -3.10 -0.10
C ALA A 20 -0.43 -4.22 -0.25
N THR A 21 -0.72 -5.41 0.28
CA THR A 21 0.13 -6.60 0.10
C THR A 21 0.19 -7.00 -1.37
N LYS A 22 -0.95 -7.11 -2.05
CA LYS A 22 -1.02 -7.41 -3.49
C LYS A 22 -0.25 -6.38 -4.32
N VAL A 23 -0.44 -5.09 -4.04
CA VAL A 23 0.27 -4.00 -4.74
C VAL A 23 1.78 -4.09 -4.50
N THR A 24 2.20 -4.35 -3.27
CA THR A 24 3.62 -4.48 -2.91
C THR A 24 4.25 -5.67 -3.66
N VAL A 25 3.60 -6.84 -3.64
CA VAL A 25 4.07 -8.04 -4.36
C VAL A 25 4.10 -7.79 -5.87
N ALA A 26 3.08 -7.16 -6.45
CA ALA A 26 3.06 -6.82 -7.86
C ALA A 26 4.21 -5.88 -8.25
N LYS A 27 4.51 -4.87 -7.41
CA LYS A 27 5.65 -3.97 -7.60
C LYS A 27 7.00 -4.68 -7.50
N ILE A 28 7.13 -5.62 -6.56
CA ILE A 28 8.32 -6.47 -6.43
C ILE A 28 8.50 -7.30 -7.71
N ASN A 29 7.45 -8.03 -8.11
CA ASN A 29 7.47 -8.89 -9.29
C ASN A 29 7.76 -8.10 -10.58
N ALA A 30 7.12 -6.93 -10.75
CA ALA A 30 7.32 -6.08 -11.92
C ALA A 30 8.74 -5.49 -12.00
N LYS A 31 9.41 -5.29 -10.86
CA LYS A 31 10.80 -4.78 -10.81
C LYS A 31 11.85 -5.88 -10.97
N GLY A 32 11.49 -7.15 -10.80
CA GLY A 32 12.41 -8.29 -10.92
C GLY A 32 13.61 -8.18 -9.97
N ALA A 33 14.76 -8.75 -10.37
CA ALA A 33 16.02 -8.75 -9.61
C ALA A 33 16.57 -7.34 -9.25
N LYS A 34 16.01 -6.26 -9.82
CA LYS A 34 16.36 -4.89 -9.45
C LYS A 34 15.77 -4.44 -8.12
N PHE A 35 14.93 -5.27 -7.48
CA PHE A 35 14.40 -4.98 -6.15
C PHE A 35 15.51 -4.93 -5.09
N ASP A 36 16.60 -5.68 -5.28
CA ASP A 36 17.74 -5.78 -4.36
C ASP A 36 18.70 -4.57 -4.43
N CYS A 37 18.60 -3.73 -5.45
CA CYS A 37 19.59 -2.65 -5.71
C CYS A 37 19.15 -1.25 -5.22
N TYR A 38 18.04 -1.12 -4.48
CA TYR A 38 17.61 0.20 -4.02
C TYR A 38 18.41 0.66 -2.80
N TYR A 39 19.37 1.54 -3.08
CA TYR A 39 20.01 2.49 -2.17
C TYR A 39 18.98 3.15 -1.22
N GLY A 40 18.81 2.61 -0.02
CA GLY A 40 18.08 3.23 1.09
C GLY A 40 16.91 2.41 1.66
N HIS A 41 16.64 2.61 2.96
CA HIS A 41 15.55 1.96 3.72
C HIS A 41 14.15 2.42 3.23
N LYS A 42 13.75 2.03 2.03
CA LYS A 42 12.41 2.34 1.50
C LYS A 42 11.40 1.29 1.96
N ASN A 43 10.40 1.72 2.73
CA ASN A 43 9.31 0.84 3.16
C ASN A 43 8.19 0.81 2.09
N TRP A 44 8.30 -0.12 1.14
CA TRP A 44 7.37 -0.28 0.02
C TRP A 44 5.94 -0.64 0.43
N PHE A 45 5.79 -1.33 1.55
CA PHE A 45 4.47 -1.67 2.09
C PHE A 45 3.75 -0.41 2.59
N ARG A 46 4.49 0.47 3.28
CA ARG A 46 4.00 1.77 3.73
C ARG A 46 3.50 2.64 2.58
N ASP A 47 4.23 2.66 1.46
CA ASP A 47 3.83 3.39 0.25
C ASP A 47 2.56 2.78 -0.35
N SER A 48 2.49 1.45 -0.44
CA SER A 48 1.32 0.74 -0.98
C SER A 48 0.06 0.96 -0.14
N ILE A 49 0.16 1.03 1.19
CA ILE A 49 -0.97 1.42 2.06
C ILE A 49 -1.46 2.83 1.70
N SER A 50 -0.54 3.77 1.48
CA SER A 50 -0.91 5.15 1.15
C SER A 50 -1.63 5.25 -0.20
N GLU A 51 -1.19 4.48 -1.18
CA GLU A 51 -1.82 4.41 -2.51
C GLU A 51 -3.23 3.84 -2.42
N VAL A 52 -3.43 2.73 -1.70
CA VAL A 52 -4.74 2.12 -1.51
C VAL A 52 -5.70 3.09 -0.81
N ILE A 53 -5.27 3.73 0.29
CA ILE A 53 -6.11 4.71 1.00
C ILE A 53 -6.46 5.90 0.10
N SER A 54 -5.52 6.38 -0.72
CA SER A 54 -5.76 7.49 -1.64
C SER A 54 -6.74 7.10 -2.74
N GLY A 55 -6.62 5.88 -3.28
CA GLY A 55 -7.53 5.32 -4.27
C GLY A 55 -8.96 5.18 -3.73
N LEU A 56 -9.12 4.67 -2.50
CA LEU A 56 -10.41 4.59 -1.83
C LEU A 56 -11.07 5.96 -1.67
N LYS A 57 -10.29 6.98 -1.29
CA LYS A 57 -10.80 8.36 -1.16
C LYS A 57 -11.20 8.98 -2.49
N ALA A 58 -10.45 8.71 -3.56
CA ALA A 58 -10.80 9.15 -4.90
C ALA A 58 -12.10 8.49 -5.39
N ALA A 59 -12.26 7.18 -5.15
CA ALA A 59 -13.46 6.43 -5.52
C ALA A 59 -14.71 6.85 -4.73
N SER A 60 -14.55 7.29 -3.48
CA SER A 60 -15.65 7.77 -2.64
C SER A 60 -16.17 9.15 -3.01
N ASN A 61 -15.44 9.92 -3.84
CA ASN A 61 -15.80 11.28 -4.26
C ASN A 61 -16.21 11.35 -5.74
N GLY A 62 -16.43 10.19 -6.39
CA GLY A 62 -16.85 10.07 -7.78
C GLY A 62 -18.29 9.63 -7.92
#